data_AF-A0A7I4C715-F1
#
_entry.id   AF-A0A7I4C715-F1
#
_cell.length_a   1.000
_cell.length_b   1.000
_cell.length_c   1.000
_cell.angle_alpha   90.00
_cell.angle_beta   90.00
_cell.angle_gamma   90.00
#
_symmetry.space_group_name_H-M   'P 1'
#
loop_
_entity.id
_entity.type
_entity.pdbx_description
1 polymer ?
#
loop_
_entity_poly.entity_id
_entity_poly.type
_entity_poly.pdbx_seq_one_letter_code
_entity_poly.pdbx_strand_id
1 'polypeptide(L)'
;MNPAPRISHPIMVYAHKETCSEETTVETGVKRGLANLEGGPKMQIRLDFVWGGTLYHLDDLPFSPSELPDVYTQFRKGVEYNCKVRPALKMPTQMGPLPESLSEKIGELGDIPTMAELGLKYREQSPLGVMHFEGGETAALARLQDYFWNKDQLKIYKETRNGMLGANYSTKFSPWLAHGCLSPRTIHDEVKRYETERVANDSTYWVLFELIWRDYFRFVSIKYGNAIFHLGGPRKVVGKRWSQNRELFEAWREGRTGYPLIDANMKELAATGFMSNRGRQIVCSFLVRDLGLDWRMGGEWFETCLLDYDPCSNYGNWTYGAGVGNDPREDRYFSIPKQSATYDPEGEYVAHWLPSLKQSPPKQRNFPGDAYLRPIVPLKFGMGSGGKPNYSRAGYKGKNVGKVGKR
;
A
#
# COMPACT_ATOMS: atom_id res chain seq x y z
N MET A 1 24.58 1.05 54.72
CA MET A 1 24.65 1.07 53.25
C MET A 1 23.78 -0.06 52.73
N ASN A 2 22.59 0.22 52.20
CA ASN A 2 21.79 -0.83 51.55
C ASN A 2 22.47 -1.20 50.22
N PRO A 3 22.76 -2.48 49.95
CA PRO A 3 23.31 -2.88 48.67
C PRO A 3 22.26 -2.61 47.60
N ALA A 4 22.64 -1.86 46.56
CA ALA A 4 21.79 -1.69 45.38
C ALA A 4 21.33 -3.07 44.88
N PRO A 5 20.06 -3.25 44.49
CA PRO A 5 19.55 -4.55 44.05
C PRO A 5 20.43 -5.08 42.93
N ARG A 6 20.98 -6.29 43.10
CA ARG A 6 21.57 -7.01 41.98
C ARG A 6 20.44 -7.32 41.02
N ILE A 7 20.38 -6.58 39.91
CA ILE A 7 19.54 -6.95 38.77
C ILE A 7 20.08 -8.31 38.29
N SER A 8 19.42 -9.40 38.68
CA SER A 8 19.87 -10.77 38.41
C SER A 8 19.51 -11.25 37.00
N HIS A 9 18.75 -10.44 36.24
CA HIS A 9 18.26 -10.77 34.90
C HIS A 9 18.66 -9.68 33.90
N PRO A 10 19.05 -10.02 32.67
CA PRO A 10 19.35 -9.01 31.66
C PRO A 10 18.14 -8.10 31.40
N ILE A 11 18.39 -6.81 31.18
CA ILE A 11 17.36 -5.88 30.70
C ILE A 11 17.09 -6.22 29.25
N MET A 12 15.83 -6.51 28.92
CA MET A 12 15.42 -6.84 27.56
C MET A 12 14.77 -5.63 26.89
N VAL A 13 15.21 -5.33 25.67
CA VAL A 13 14.57 -4.38 24.76
C VAL A 13 13.98 -5.18 23.62
N TYR A 14 12.67 -5.07 23.43
CA TYR A 14 11.95 -5.74 22.34
C TYR A 14 11.50 -4.72 21.29
N ALA A 15 11.69 -5.05 20.02
CA ALA A 15 11.18 -4.28 18.90
C ALA A 15 10.79 -5.20 17.74
N HIS A 16 9.92 -4.75 16.85
CA HIS A 16 9.70 -5.48 15.60
C HIS A 16 10.88 -5.28 14.64
N LYS A 17 11.17 -6.32 13.86
CA LYS A 17 12.20 -6.30 12.81
C LYS A 17 11.69 -5.61 11.55
N GLU A 18 12.44 -4.65 11.04
CA GLU A 18 12.21 -4.00 9.75
C GLU A 18 13.14 -4.53 8.64
N THR A 19 12.84 -4.16 7.40
CA THR A 19 13.46 -4.76 6.20
C THR A 19 14.12 -3.77 5.24
N CYS A 20 13.83 -2.48 5.34
CA CYS A 20 14.38 -1.44 4.45
C CYS A 20 15.62 -0.77 5.07
N SER A 21 16.40 -0.09 4.23
CA SER A 21 17.77 0.33 4.58
C SER A 21 17.82 1.40 5.66
N GLU A 22 16.87 2.34 5.66
CA GLU A 22 16.80 3.40 6.67
C GLU A 22 16.49 2.81 8.05
N GLU A 23 15.47 1.97 8.16
CA GLU A 23 15.08 1.34 9.41
C GLU A 23 16.17 0.39 9.93
N THR A 24 16.75 -0.44 9.06
CA THR A 24 17.83 -1.36 9.47
C THR A 24 19.13 -0.63 9.85
N THR A 25 19.35 0.58 9.33
CA THR A 25 20.42 1.47 9.80
C THR A 25 20.15 1.96 11.22
N VAL A 26 18.91 2.36 11.52
CA VAL A 26 18.48 2.74 12.89
C VAL A 26 18.63 1.57 13.85
N GLU A 27 18.16 0.38 13.49
CA GLU A 27 18.30 -0.84 14.30
C GLU A 27 19.77 -1.15 14.63
N THR A 28 20.66 -1.01 13.63
CA THR A 28 22.11 -1.19 13.83
C THR A 28 22.70 -0.13 14.75
N GLY A 29 22.24 1.13 14.61
CA GLY A 29 22.62 2.23 15.49
C GLY A 29 22.22 1.99 16.95
N VAL A 30 20.97 1.59 17.18
CA VAL A 30 20.45 1.25 18.52
C VAL A 30 21.23 0.09 19.12
N LYS A 31 21.47 -0.99 18.36
CA LYS A 31 22.26 -2.14 18.82
C LYS A 31 23.67 -1.72 19.26
N ARG A 32 24.33 -0.85 18.48
CA ARG A 32 25.66 -0.32 18.82
C ARG A 32 25.61 0.58 20.07
N GLY A 33 24.60 1.43 20.17
CA GLY A 33 24.39 2.29 21.34
C GLY A 33 24.23 1.50 22.64
N LEU A 34 23.41 0.45 22.63
CA LEU A 34 23.20 -0.42 23.78
C LEU A 34 24.47 -1.19 24.16
N ALA A 35 25.23 -1.72 23.18
CA ALA A 35 26.49 -2.40 23.45
C ALA A 35 27.55 -1.49 24.10
N ASN A 36 27.57 -0.19 23.77
CA ASN A 36 28.49 0.77 24.40
C ASN A 36 28.14 1.10 25.86
N LEU A 37 26.90 0.83 26.30
CA LEU A 37 26.48 1.01 27.70
C LEU A 37 26.91 -0.18 28.58
N GLU A 38 27.28 -1.32 27.98
CA GLU A 38 27.78 -2.51 28.69
C GLU A 38 29.24 -2.30 29.14
N GLY A 39 29.46 -1.39 30.09
CA GLY A 39 30.78 -0.99 30.60
C GLY A 39 31.20 -1.63 31.94
N GLY A 40 30.41 -2.55 32.52
CA GLY A 40 30.79 -3.20 33.77
C GLY A 40 29.98 -4.48 34.09
N PRO A 41 30.48 -5.34 35.01
CA PRO A 41 29.95 -6.69 35.28
C PRO A 41 28.54 -6.75 35.93
N LYS A 42 27.77 -5.65 35.92
CA LYS A 42 26.51 -5.50 36.65
C LYS A 42 25.27 -5.22 35.80
N MET A 43 25.41 -4.97 34.49
CA MET A 43 24.26 -4.62 33.63
C MET A 43 24.43 -5.25 32.25
N GLN A 44 23.64 -6.29 31.97
CA GLN A 44 23.54 -6.93 30.66
C GLN A 44 22.26 -6.43 29.98
N ILE A 45 22.37 -5.85 28.79
CA ILE A 45 21.22 -5.38 28.01
C ILE A 45 21.13 -6.19 26.72
N ARG A 46 19.98 -6.80 26.44
CA ARG A 46 19.76 -7.56 25.21
C ARG A 46 18.67 -6.90 24.38
N LEU A 47 18.94 -6.78 23.08
CA LEU A 47 18.00 -6.28 22.09
C LEU A 47 17.53 -7.45 21.23
N ASP A 48 16.23 -7.74 21.31
CA ASP A 48 15.58 -8.81 20.57
C ASP A 48 14.62 -8.21 19.54
N PHE A 49 14.96 -8.39 18.27
CA PHE A 49 14.08 -8.07 17.15
C PHE A 49 13.16 -9.26 16.86
N VAL A 50 11.85 -9.00 16.91
CA VAL A 50 10.81 -10.00 16.68
C VAL A 50 10.23 -9.79 15.28
N TRP A 51 10.10 -10.88 14.51
CA TRP A 51 9.43 -10.78 13.21
C TRP A 51 7.93 -10.55 13.40
N GLY A 52 7.42 -9.52 12.73
CA GLY A 52 6.03 -9.13 12.76
C GLY A 52 5.59 -8.56 11.42
N GLY A 53 4.42 -7.93 11.39
CA GLY A 53 3.96 -7.18 10.22
C GLY A 53 3.44 -8.01 9.05
N THR A 54 3.74 -9.30 8.90
CA THR A 54 3.22 -10.16 7.80
C THR A 54 2.12 -11.13 8.22
N LEU A 55 1.34 -11.62 7.25
CA LEU A 55 0.33 -12.67 7.43
C LEU A 55 0.99 -14.04 7.65
N TYR A 56 1.90 -14.42 6.73
CA TYR A 56 2.76 -15.58 6.87
C TYR A 56 4.05 -15.18 7.58
N HIS A 57 4.44 -15.92 8.62
CA HIS A 57 5.65 -15.64 9.36
C HIS A 57 6.89 -15.98 8.52
N LEU A 58 7.96 -15.19 8.62
CA LEU A 58 9.21 -15.40 7.87
C LEU A 58 9.76 -16.82 8.05
N ASP A 59 9.83 -17.30 9.29
CA ASP A 59 10.34 -18.64 9.63
C ASP A 59 9.46 -19.80 9.14
N ASP A 60 8.21 -19.54 8.74
CA ASP A 60 7.29 -20.58 8.27
C ASP A 60 7.31 -20.72 6.74
N LEU A 61 8.07 -19.87 6.03
CA LEU A 61 8.13 -19.90 4.56
C LEU A 61 8.81 -21.19 4.06
N PRO A 62 8.39 -21.71 2.90
CA PRO A 62 8.96 -22.95 2.34
C PRO A 62 10.24 -22.68 1.52
N PHE A 63 10.77 -21.46 1.59
CA PHE A 63 11.96 -20.99 0.89
C PHE A 63 12.67 -19.95 1.76
N SER A 64 13.99 -19.83 1.61
CA SER A 64 14.74 -18.73 2.21
C SER A 64 14.41 -17.40 1.53
N PRO A 65 14.61 -16.24 2.18
CA PRO A 65 14.39 -14.93 1.55
C PRO A 65 15.19 -14.73 0.25
N SER A 66 16.40 -15.30 0.16
CA SER A 66 17.22 -15.29 -1.06
C SER A 66 16.61 -16.09 -2.22
N GLU A 67 15.80 -17.11 -1.91
CA GLU A 67 15.17 -18.01 -2.88
C GLU A 67 13.68 -17.67 -3.12
N LEU A 68 13.21 -16.54 -2.62
CA LEU A 68 11.84 -16.07 -2.82
C LEU A 68 11.48 -16.08 -4.32
N PRO A 69 10.34 -16.69 -4.73
CA PRO A 69 9.94 -16.72 -6.13
C PRO A 69 9.72 -15.32 -6.73
N ASP A 70 10.21 -15.10 -7.96
CA ASP A 70 10.07 -13.80 -8.62
C ASP A 70 8.70 -13.53 -9.25
N VAL A 71 7.87 -14.56 -9.31
CA VAL A 71 6.48 -14.46 -9.75
C VAL A 71 5.58 -14.63 -8.54
N TYR A 72 4.79 -13.59 -8.23
CA TYR A 72 3.82 -13.61 -7.12
C TYR A 72 2.95 -14.87 -7.09
N THR A 73 2.46 -15.34 -8.23
CA THR A 73 1.62 -16.55 -8.29
C THR A 73 2.36 -17.80 -7.78
N GLN A 74 3.67 -17.89 -7.99
CA GLN A 74 4.49 -19.00 -7.47
C GLN A 74 4.68 -18.85 -5.96
N PHE A 75 4.98 -17.65 -5.48
CA PHE A 75 5.04 -17.32 -4.04
C PHE A 75 3.74 -17.70 -3.33
N ARG A 76 2.60 -17.17 -3.81
CA ARG A 76 1.27 -17.41 -3.24
C ARG A 76 0.96 -18.91 -3.17
N LYS A 77 1.13 -19.64 -4.29
CA LYS A 77 0.91 -21.09 -4.30
C LYS A 77 1.83 -21.82 -3.32
N GLY A 78 3.09 -21.37 -3.20
CA GLY A 78 4.05 -21.92 -2.25
C GLY A 78 3.57 -21.78 -0.80
N VAL A 79 3.17 -20.58 -0.39
CA VAL A 79 2.72 -20.34 1.00
C VAL A 79 1.34 -20.92 1.30
N GLU A 80 0.40 -20.88 0.35
CA GLU A 80 -0.93 -21.48 0.54
C GLU A 80 -0.87 -23.00 0.68
N TYR A 81 0.07 -23.66 0.00
CA TYR A 81 0.21 -25.12 0.05
C TYR A 81 1.05 -25.59 1.24
N ASN A 82 2.14 -24.89 1.57
CA ASN A 82 3.13 -25.39 2.53
C ASN A 82 3.07 -24.71 3.91
N CYS A 83 2.39 -23.56 4.05
CA CYS A 83 2.44 -22.76 5.27
C CYS A 83 1.07 -22.69 5.94
N LYS A 84 1.08 -22.40 7.24
CA LYS A 84 -0.12 -22.07 8.01
C LYS A 84 0.01 -20.66 8.54
N VAL A 85 -1.08 -19.90 8.49
CA VAL A 85 -1.14 -18.61 9.17
C VAL A 85 -1.18 -18.86 10.67
N ARG A 86 -0.23 -18.26 11.40
CA ARG A 86 -0.23 -18.31 12.87
C ARG A 86 -1.43 -17.50 13.42
N PRO A 87 -2.09 -17.95 14.50
CA PRO A 87 -3.16 -17.17 15.11
C PRO A 87 -2.66 -15.80 15.58
N ALA A 88 -3.57 -14.82 15.65
CA ALA A 88 -3.28 -13.55 16.28
C ALA A 88 -2.95 -13.76 17.77
N LEU A 89 -1.94 -13.04 18.26
CA LEU A 89 -1.58 -13.09 19.68
C LEU A 89 -2.65 -12.36 20.49
N LYS A 90 -3.13 -13.00 21.56
CA LYS A 90 -4.04 -12.36 22.52
C LYS A 90 -3.23 -11.51 23.47
N MET A 91 -3.50 -10.20 23.48
CA MET A 91 -2.88 -9.30 24.46
C MET A 91 -3.45 -9.56 25.86
N PRO A 92 -2.62 -9.50 26.91
CA PRO A 92 -3.10 -9.51 28.29
C PRO A 92 -4.10 -8.36 28.52
N THR A 93 -5.17 -8.62 29.26
CA THR A 93 -6.16 -7.58 29.64
C THR A 93 -5.58 -6.57 30.63
N GLN A 94 -4.49 -6.95 31.32
CA GLN A 94 -3.73 -6.10 32.21
C GLN A 94 -2.26 -6.31 31.96
N MET A 95 -1.53 -5.21 31.77
CA MET A 95 -0.07 -5.20 31.77
C MET A 95 0.45 -4.95 33.19
N GLY A 96 1.68 -5.37 33.46
CA GLY A 96 2.34 -5.07 34.73
C GLY A 96 2.48 -3.56 34.98
N PRO A 97 2.71 -3.14 36.23
CA PRO A 97 2.88 -1.72 36.53
C PRO A 97 4.12 -1.17 35.81
N LEU A 98 4.10 0.13 35.52
CA LEU A 98 5.32 0.85 35.15
C LEU A 98 6.33 0.77 36.31
N PRO A 99 7.64 0.74 36.03
CA PRO A 99 8.66 0.88 37.07
C PRO A 99 8.39 2.10 37.95
N GLU A 100 8.56 1.99 39.27
CA GLU A 100 8.28 3.08 40.23
C GLU A 100 8.96 4.39 39.82
N SER A 101 10.22 4.30 39.37
CA SER A 101 11.02 5.42 38.86
C SER A 101 10.46 6.14 37.63
N LEU A 102 9.61 5.47 36.85
CA LEU A 102 8.86 6.06 35.73
C LEU A 102 7.47 6.50 36.18
N SER A 103 6.84 5.78 37.10
CA SER A 103 5.50 6.10 37.61
C SER A 103 5.45 7.48 38.28
N GLU A 104 6.50 7.85 39.01
CA GLU A 104 6.64 9.18 39.64
C GLU A 104 6.88 10.30 38.61
N LYS A 105 7.25 9.94 37.38
CA LYS A 105 7.61 10.85 36.30
C LYS A 105 6.64 10.82 35.13
N ILE A 106 5.44 10.25 35.29
CA ILE A 106 4.47 10.11 34.20
C ILE A 106 4.17 11.45 33.51
N GLY A 107 4.08 12.55 34.27
CA GLY A 107 3.91 13.90 33.72
C GLY A 107 5.14 14.49 33.02
N GLU A 108 6.30 13.86 33.15
CA GLU A 108 7.58 14.25 32.52
C GLU A 108 7.96 13.34 31.33
N LEU A 109 7.12 12.35 30.98
CA LEU A 109 7.39 11.41 29.88
C LEU A 109 7.34 12.06 28.48
N GLY A 110 6.95 13.34 28.41
CA GLY A 110 6.84 14.13 27.20
C GLY A 110 5.44 14.09 26.61
N ASP A 111 5.04 15.22 26.01
CA ASP A 111 3.79 15.33 25.25
C ASP A 111 3.95 14.75 23.83
N ILE A 112 2.83 14.33 23.23
CA ILE A 112 2.82 13.98 21.80
C ILE A 112 3.11 15.27 21.00
N PRO A 113 4.12 15.29 20.11
CA PRO A 113 4.47 16.49 19.38
C PRO A 113 3.36 16.90 18.42
N THR A 114 3.16 18.20 18.29
CA THR A 114 2.31 18.81 17.28
C THR A 114 3.02 18.85 15.93
N MET A 115 2.24 18.96 14.85
CA MET A 115 2.82 19.13 13.49
C MET A 115 3.72 20.37 13.41
N ALA A 116 3.37 21.45 14.10
CA ALA A 116 4.14 22.69 14.10
C ALA A 116 5.53 22.52 14.74
N GLU A 117 5.63 21.75 15.83
CA GLU A 117 6.91 21.44 16.49
C GLU A 117 7.83 20.59 15.59
N LEU A 118 7.25 19.80 14.70
CA LEU A 118 7.98 19.06 13.66
C LEU A 118 8.30 19.91 12.41
N GLY A 119 7.97 21.19 12.40
CA GLY A 119 8.15 22.07 11.24
C GLY A 119 7.18 21.79 10.08
N LEU A 120 6.09 21.07 10.36
CA LEU A 120 5.08 20.66 9.39
C LEU A 120 3.79 21.47 9.54
N LYS A 121 3.08 21.64 8.42
CA LYS A 121 1.74 22.24 8.43
C LYS A 121 0.70 21.16 8.55
N TYR A 122 -0.20 21.29 9.53
CA TYR A 122 -1.40 20.47 9.57
C TYR A 122 -2.24 20.73 8.31
N ARG A 123 -2.76 19.65 7.72
CA ARG A 123 -3.67 19.70 6.58
C ARG A 123 -4.92 18.93 6.96
N GLU A 124 -6.06 19.62 6.96
CA GLU A 124 -7.35 18.96 7.15
C GLU A 124 -7.64 18.02 5.98
N GLN A 125 -8.18 16.85 6.31
CA GLN A 125 -8.60 15.89 5.29
C GLN A 125 -9.82 16.43 4.55
N SER A 126 -9.78 16.41 3.22
CA SER A 126 -10.92 16.85 2.41
C SER A 126 -12.18 15.99 2.68
N PRO A 127 -13.36 16.61 2.84
CA PRO A 127 -14.62 15.86 3.02
C PRO A 127 -15.03 15.09 1.76
N LEU A 128 -14.37 15.31 0.62
CA LEU A 128 -14.55 14.54 -0.61
C LEU A 128 -13.87 13.17 -0.57
N GLY A 129 -13.00 12.92 0.41
CA GLY A 129 -12.30 11.65 0.56
C GLY A 129 -13.24 10.46 0.76
N VAL A 130 -12.70 9.26 0.55
CA VAL A 130 -13.46 8.01 0.70
C VAL A 130 -14.03 7.82 2.10
N MET A 131 -13.34 8.34 3.12
CA MET A 131 -13.77 8.47 4.51
C MET A 131 -12.81 9.44 5.23
N HIS A 132 -13.18 9.88 6.44
CA HIS A 132 -12.24 10.50 7.37
C HIS A 132 -11.42 9.39 8.06
N PHE A 133 -10.10 9.43 7.91
CA PHE A 133 -9.22 8.46 8.56
C PHE A 133 -8.80 8.96 9.93
N GLU A 134 -9.12 8.19 10.97
CA GLU A 134 -8.64 8.39 12.34
C GLU A 134 -7.51 7.39 12.64
N GLY A 135 -6.42 7.87 13.22
CA GLY A 135 -5.29 7.03 13.61
C GLY A 135 -5.59 6.13 14.81
N GLY A 136 -4.78 5.08 14.99
CA GLY A 136 -4.82 4.21 16.17
C GLY A 136 -5.61 2.91 16.00
N GLU A 137 -5.30 1.94 16.88
CA GLU A 137 -5.88 0.59 16.88
C GLU A 137 -7.41 0.59 17.07
N THR A 138 -7.94 1.44 17.95
CA THR A 138 -9.39 1.53 18.20
C THR A 138 -10.17 1.86 16.93
N ALA A 139 -9.73 2.86 16.17
CA ALA A 139 -10.34 3.23 14.89
C ALA A 139 -10.19 2.11 13.85
N ALA A 140 -9.05 1.41 13.84
CA ALA A 140 -8.80 0.29 12.94
C ALA A 140 -9.78 -0.87 13.18
N LEU A 141 -9.96 -1.26 14.44
CA LEU A 141 -10.88 -2.32 14.84
C LEU A 141 -12.34 -1.92 14.59
N ALA A 142 -12.69 -0.65 14.83
CA ALA A 142 -14.01 -0.11 14.48
C ALA A 142 -14.27 -0.19 12.98
N ARG A 143 -13.29 0.12 12.13
CA ARG A 143 -13.41 -0.01 10.67
C ARG A 143 -13.53 -1.47 10.22
N LEU A 144 -12.78 -2.38 10.82
CA LEU A 144 -12.93 -3.82 10.58
C LEU A 144 -14.36 -4.26 10.92
N GLN A 145 -14.83 -3.91 12.12
CA GLN A 145 -16.17 -4.23 12.59
C GLN A 145 -17.25 -3.66 11.66
N ASP A 146 -17.11 -2.40 11.24
CA ASP A 146 -18.04 -1.74 10.32
C ASP A 146 -18.09 -2.45 8.96
N TYR A 147 -16.92 -2.69 8.34
CA TYR A 147 -16.84 -3.22 6.98
C TYR A 147 -17.24 -4.70 6.90
N PHE A 148 -16.73 -5.54 7.81
CA PHE A 148 -17.04 -6.98 7.81
C PHE A 148 -18.42 -7.23 8.38
N TRP A 149 -18.74 -6.68 9.53
CA TRP A 149 -19.88 -7.14 10.32
C TRP A 149 -21.10 -6.24 10.19
N ASN A 150 -20.96 -4.94 10.42
CA ASN A 150 -22.14 -4.05 10.43
C ASN A 150 -22.72 -3.86 9.01
N LYS A 151 -21.85 -3.64 8.02
CA LYS A 151 -22.26 -3.41 6.62
C LYS A 151 -22.22 -4.64 5.73
N ASP A 152 -21.69 -5.75 6.24
CA ASP A 152 -21.65 -7.04 5.55
C ASP A 152 -21.00 -6.98 4.14
N GLN A 153 -19.94 -6.19 3.99
CA GLN A 153 -19.32 -5.89 2.70
C GLN A 153 -18.25 -6.91 2.26
N LEU A 154 -17.74 -7.74 3.18
CA LEU A 154 -16.67 -8.69 2.86
C LEU A 154 -17.09 -9.68 1.76
N LYS A 155 -18.33 -10.17 1.76
CA LYS A 155 -18.85 -11.10 0.74
C LYS A 155 -18.89 -10.55 -0.68
N ILE A 156 -18.75 -9.24 -0.88
CA ILE A 156 -18.74 -8.58 -2.20
C ILE A 156 -17.41 -7.85 -2.52
N TYR A 157 -16.36 -8.14 -1.76
CA TYR A 157 -15.07 -7.45 -1.89
C TYR A 157 -14.43 -7.60 -3.28
N LYS A 158 -14.42 -8.81 -3.86
CA LYS A 158 -13.78 -9.07 -5.17
C LYS A 158 -14.47 -8.30 -6.30
N GLU A 159 -15.79 -8.17 -6.23
CA GLU A 159 -16.60 -7.45 -7.21
C GLU A 159 -16.38 -5.94 -7.13
N THR A 160 -16.21 -5.42 -5.91
CA THR A 160 -16.21 -3.97 -5.66
C THR A 160 -14.82 -3.34 -5.58
N ARG A 161 -13.75 -4.10 -5.28
CA ARG A 161 -12.38 -3.59 -5.01
C ARG A 161 -11.74 -2.69 -6.07
N ASN A 162 -12.27 -2.66 -7.29
CA ASN A 162 -11.81 -1.78 -8.37
C ASN A 162 -12.55 -0.43 -8.45
N GLY A 163 -13.52 -0.19 -7.56
CA GLY A 163 -14.19 1.10 -7.43
C GLY A 163 -13.22 2.20 -6.99
N MET A 164 -13.62 3.45 -7.22
CA MET A 164 -12.82 4.64 -6.90
C MET A 164 -13.60 5.67 -6.07
N LEU A 165 -14.91 5.47 -5.85
CA LEU A 165 -15.75 6.40 -5.11
C LEU A 165 -16.47 5.69 -3.95
N GLY A 166 -16.45 6.34 -2.77
CA GLY A 166 -17.10 5.85 -1.54
C GLY A 166 -16.25 4.92 -0.67
N ALA A 167 -16.58 4.82 0.62
CA ALA A 167 -15.80 4.03 1.57
C ALA A 167 -15.86 2.52 1.30
N ASN A 168 -16.99 2.01 0.79
CA ASN A 168 -17.32 0.58 0.88
C ASN A 168 -16.91 -0.26 -0.33
N TYR A 169 -16.29 0.33 -1.37
CA TYR A 169 -15.78 -0.48 -2.48
C TYR A 169 -14.58 -1.36 -2.06
N SER A 170 -13.96 -1.11 -0.90
CA SER A 170 -12.86 -1.90 -0.37
C SER A 170 -12.74 -1.73 1.15
N THR A 171 -11.90 -2.54 1.79
CA THR A 171 -11.70 -2.54 3.25
C THR A 171 -11.25 -1.20 3.81
N LYS A 172 -10.42 -0.45 3.06
CA LYS A 172 -9.70 0.75 3.52
C LYS A 172 -8.73 0.51 4.70
N PHE A 173 -8.32 -0.73 4.95
CA PHE A 173 -7.46 -1.08 6.09
C PHE A 173 -6.00 -0.58 5.98
N SER A 174 -5.59 -0.09 4.80
CA SER A 174 -4.19 0.12 4.48
C SER A 174 -3.44 1.11 5.39
N PRO A 175 -4.02 2.25 5.84
CA PRO A 175 -3.30 3.14 6.77
C PRO A 175 -2.99 2.45 8.09
N TRP A 176 -3.95 1.71 8.66
CA TRP A 176 -3.74 1.00 9.92
C TRP A 176 -2.80 -0.21 9.78
N LEU A 177 -2.77 -0.87 8.62
CA LEU A 177 -1.80 -1.93 8.31
C LEU A 177 -0.37 -1.41 8.12
N ALA A 178 -0.21 -0.19 7.60
CA ALA A 178 1.09 0.44 7.42
C ALA A 178 1.72 0.84 8.77
N HIS A 179 0.89 1.37 9.69
CA HIS A 179 1.33 1.82 11.02
C HIS A 179 1.20 0.75 12.12
N GLY A 180 0.94 -0.51 11.77
CA GLY A 180 0.83 -1.60 12.74
C GLY A 180 -0.36 -1.53 13.70
N CYS A 181 -1.30 -0.61 13.49
CA CYS A 181 -2.54 -0.47 14.27
C CYS A 181 -3.52 -1.63 14.03
N LEU A 182 -3.37 -2.36 12.92
CA LEU A 182 -4.13 -3.56 12.62
C LEU A 182 -3.20 -4.65 12.09
N SER A 183 -3.22 -5.82 12.73
CA SER A 183 -2.41 -6.96 12.31
C SER A 183 -3.10 -7.73 11.17
N PRO A 184 -2.36 -8.18 10.13
CA PRO A 184 -2.91 -9.05 9.10
C PRO A 184 -3.42 -10.38 9.66
N ARG A 185 -2.86 -10.86 10.78
CA ARG A 185 -3.33 -12.07 11.47
C ARG A 185 -4.69 -11.86 12.16
N THR A 186 -4.93 -10.67 12.72
CA THR A 186 -6.25 -10.30 13.24
C THR A 186 -7.28 -10.27 12.12
N ILE A 187 -6.93 -9.68 10.96
CA ILE A 187 -7.82 -9.67 9.79
C ILE A 187 -8.12 -11.10 9.33
N HIS A 188 -7.11 -11.97 9.26
CA HIS A 188 -7.28 -13.37 8.88
C HIS A 188 -8.24 -14.11 9.82
N ASP A 189 -8.06 -13.98 11.13
CA ASP A 189 -8.93 -14.64 12.11
C ASP A 189 -10.38 -14.14 12.00
N GLU A 190 -10.56 -12.84 11.76
CA GLU A 190 -11.89 -12.25 11.51
C GLU A 190 -12.51 -12.68 10.16
N VAL A 191 -11.71 -12.90 9.12
CA VAL A 191 -12.18 -13.51 7.87
C VAL A 191 -12.66 -14.93 8.14
N LYS A 192 -11.90 -15.74 8.88
CA LYS A 192 -12.30 -17.12 9.22
C LYS A 192 -13.57 -17.17 10.05
N ARG A 193 -13.71 -16.22 10.99
CA ARG A 193 -14.94 -16.04 11.76
C ARG A 193 -16.12 -15.66 10.85
N TYR A 194 -15.94 -14.71 9.94
CA TYR A 194 -16.96 -14.31 8.96
C TYR A 194 -17.37 -15.47 8.04
N GLU A 195 -16.41 -16.25 7.56
CA GLU A 195 -16.64 -17.43 6.71
C GLU A 195 -17.47 -18.50 7.44
N THR A 196 -17.30 -18.62 8.75
CA THR A 196 -18.04 -19.57 9.61
C THR A 196 -19.44 -19.07 9.94
N GLU A 197 -19.58 -17.79 10.31
CA GLU A 197 -20.85 -17.21 10.79
C GLU A 197 -21.75 -16.70 9.67
N ARG A 198 -21.20 -16.44 8.49
CA ARG A 198 -21.92 -15.88 7.34
C ARG A 198 -21.67 -16.69 6.08
N VAL A 199 -20.64 -16.35 5.31
CA VAL A 199 -20.41 -16.96 4.00
C VAL A 199 -18.93 -17.02 3.67
N ALA A 200 -18.50 -18.15 3.13
CA ALA A 200 -17.22 -18.31 2.47
C ALA A 200 -17.43 -18.26 0.94
N ASN A 201 -16.74 -17.34 0.26
CA ASN A 201 -16.81 -17.21 -1.18
C ASN A 201 -15.51 -16.63 -1.76
N ASP A 202 -15.50 -16.40 -3.07
CA ASP A 202 -14.36 -15.81 -3.77
C ASP A 202 -13.91 -14.47 -3.15
N SER A 203 -14.82 -13.67 -2.62
CA SER A 203 -14.55 -12.35 -2.04
C SER A 203 -13.93 -12.43 -0.65
N THR A 204 -14.36 -13.37 0.19
CA THR A 204 -13.72 -13.62 1.49
C THR A 204 -12.30 -14.11 1.32
N TYR A 205 -12.04 -14.97 0.32
CA TYR A 205 -10.68 -15.35 -0.06
C TYR A 205 -9.88 -14.17 -0.64
N TRP A 206 -10.50 -13.32 -1.47
CA TRP A 206 -9.77 -12.27 -2.18
C TRP A 206 -9.17 -11.22 -1.24
N VAL A 207 -9.73 -10.98 -0.05
CA VAL A 207 -9.08 -10.07 0.91
C VAL A 207 -7.75 -10.65 1.41
N LEU A 208 -7.69 -11.97 1.64
CA LEU A 208 -6.46 -12.67 2.02
C LEU A 208 -5.46 -12.68 0.86
N PHE A 209 -5.93 -12.92 -0.37
CA PHE A 209 -5.10 -12.83 -1.58
C PHE A 209 -4.36 -11.48 -1.67
N GLU A 210 -5.02 -10.39 -1.34
CA GLU A 210 -4.44 -9.04 -1.37
C GLU A 210 -3.51 -8.78 -0.18
N LEU A 211 -3.75 -9.38 0.99
CA LEU A 211 -2.78 -9.39 2.09
C LEU A 211 -1.51 -10.20 1.73
N ILE A 212 -1.64 -11.27 0.95
CA ILE A 212 -0.49 -12.04 0.46
C ILE A 212 0.37 -11.20 -0.51
N TRP A 213 -0.22 -10.24 -1.25
CA TRP A 213 0.56 -9.28 -2.03
C TRP A 213 1.40 -8.36 -1.15
N ARG A 214 0.85 -7.90 -0.01
CA ARG A 214 1.59 -7.09 0.97
C ARG A 214 2.76 -7.88 1.56
N ASP A 215 2.53 -9.13 1.95
CA ASP A 215 3.60 -10.03 2.39
C ASP A 215 4.68 -10.23 1.31
N TYR A 216 4.24 -10.47 0.07
CA TYR A 216 5.16 -10.67 -1.04
C TYR A 216 6.12 -9.49 -1.21
N PHE A 217 5.61 -8.26 -1.20
CA PHE A 217 6.46 -7.08 -1.33
C PHE A 217 7.37 -6.87 -0.11
N ARG A 218 6.93 -7.20 1.10
CA ARG A 218 7.78 -7.20 2.30
C ARG A 218 8.96 -8.17 2.16
N PHE A 219 8.73 -9.37 1.65
CA PHE A 219 9.81 -10.35 1.42
C PHE A 219 10.69 -9.98 0.22
N VAL A 220 10.12 -9.38 -0.83
CA VAL A 220 10.89 -8.84 -1.98
C VAL A 220 11.88 -7.78 -1.52
N SER A 221 11.51 -6.94 -0.55
CA SER A 221 12.43 -5.92 -0.01
C SER A 221 13.65 -6.54 0.66
N ILE A 222 13.50 -7.70 1.32
CA ILE A 222 14.62 -8.44 1.90
C ILE A 222 15.52 -9.00 0.79
N LYS A 223 14.92 -9.68 -0.20
CA LYS A 223 15.67 -10.33 -1.29
C LYS A 223 16.51 -9.35 -2.10
N TYR A 224 15.94 -8.18 -2.40
CA TYR A 224 16.54 -7.23 -3.33
C TYR A 224 17.19 -6.02 -2.66
N GLY A 225 16.93 -5.78 -1.37
CA GLY A 225 17.46 -4.64 -0.63
C GLY A 225 17.26 -3.33 -1.39
N ASN A 226 18.31 -2.52 -1.48
CA ASN A 226 18.25 -1.21 -2.12
C ASN A 226 17.94 -1.22 -3.62
N ALA A 227 17.98 -2.38 -4.29
CA ALA A 227 17.62 -2.46 -5.70
C ALA A 227 16.14 -2.08 -5.95
N ILE A 228 15.27 -2.16 -4.94
CA ILE A 228 13.88 -1.69 -5.05
C ILE A 228 13.76 -0.18 -5.18
N PHE A 229 14.80 0.59 -4.83
CA PHE A 229 14.84 2.06 -4.90
C PHE A 229 15.66 2.59 -6.09
N HIS A 230 16.51 1.75 -6.69
CA HIS A 230 17.35 2.14 -7.82
C HIS A 230 16.53 2.29 -9.10
N LEU A 231 16.91 3.22 -9.98
CA LEU A 231 16.21 3.48 -11.25
C LEU A 231 15.96 2.22 -12.11
N GLY A 232 16.95 1.32 -12.16
CA GLY A 232 16.86 0.05 -12.90
C GLY A 232 16.05 -1.05 -12.20
N GLY A 233 15.59 -0.80 -10.97
CA GLY A 233 14.83 -1.74 -10.14
C GLY A 233 15.57 -3.04 -9.81
N PRO A 234 14.87 -4.02 -9.19
CA PRO A 234 15.36 -5.38 -8.96
C PRO A 234 15.99 -6.04 -10.20
N ARG A 235 15.47 -5.75 -11.40
CA ARG A 235 16.00 -6.30 -12.66
C ARG A 235 17.26 -5.62 -13.18
N LYS A 236 17.69 -4.52 -12.57
CA LYS A 236 18.87 -3.74 -12.98
C LYS A 236 18.81 -3.34 -14.45
N VAL A 237 17.64 -2.88 -14.90
CA VAL A 237 17.42 -2.44 -16.29
C VAL A 237 18.37 -1.28 -16.61
N VAL A 238 19.17 -1.43 -17.66
CA VAL A 238 20.11 -0.43 -18.17
C VAL A 238 19.66 0.11 -19.53
N GLY A 239 20.11 1.31 -19.89
CA GLY A 239 19.90 1.90 -21.23
C GLY A 239 18.52 2.52 -21.49
N LYS A 240 17.52 2.28 -20.62
CA LYS A 240 16.22 2.99 -20.68
C LYS A 240 16.42 4.45 -20.25
N ARG A 241 16.10 5.40 -21.14
CA ARG A 241 16.15 6.83 -20.84
C ARG A 241 14.86 7.26 -20.17
N TRP A 242 14.98 7.87 -19.00
CA TRP A 242 13.88 8.43 -18.24
C TRP A 242 14.06 9.93 -18.15
N SER A 243 12.99 10.69 -18.39
CA SER A 243 13.01 12.14 -18.25
C SER A 243 12.81 12.52 -16.78
N GLN A 244 13.46 13.60 -16.34
CA GLN A 244 13.15 14.27 -15.07
C GLN A 244 12.59 15.68 -15.34
N ASN A 245 11.91 15.86 -16.47
CA ASN A 245 11.28 17.12 -16.83
C ASN A 245 10.31 17.56 -15.72
N ARG A 246 10.64 18.70 -15.10
CA ARG A 246 9.93 19.20 -13.92
C ARG A 246 8.51 19.62 -14.29
N GLU A 247 8.32 20.28 -15.42
CA GLU A 247 7.00 20.80 -15.83
C GLU A 247 5.97 19.68 -16.00
N LEU A 248 6.35 18.56 -16.65
CA LEU A 248 5.50 17.39 -16.81
C LEU A 248 5.20 16.71 -15.46
N PHE A 249 6.19 16.62 -14.58
CA PHE A 249 5.99 16.06 -13.24
C PHE A 249 5.04 16.93 -12.41
N GLU A 250 5.22 18.25 -12.41
CA GLU A 250 4.35 19.17 -11.68
C GLU A 250 2.90 19.12 -12.19
N ALA A 251 2.71 19.05 -13.51
CA ALA A 251 1.38 18.87 -14.09
C ALA A 251 0.72 17.54 -13.66
N TRP A 252 1.48 16.46 -13.56
CA TRP A 252 0.99 15.19 -13.02
C TRP A 252 0.69 15.29 -11.52
N ARG A 253 1.62 15.81 -10.73
CA ARG A 253 1.52 15.96 -9.27
C ARG A 253 0.27 16.74 -8.86
N GLU A 254 -0.04 17.80 -9.60
CA GLU A 254 -1.14 18.73 -9.30
C GLU A 254 -2.47 18.34 -9.97
N GLY A 255 -2.50 17.26 -10.76
CA GLY A 255 -3.68 16.86 -11.52
C GLY A 255 -4.11 17.91 -12.55
N ARG A 256 -3.16 18.35 -13.39
CA ARG A 256 -3.33 19.31 -14.49
C ARG A 256 -2.86 18.73 -15.83
N THR A 257 -3.01 17.42 -16.02
CA THR A 257 -2.55 16.70 -17.22
C THR A 257 -3.47 16.85 -18.42
N GLY A 258 -4.72 17.29 -18.20
CA GLY A 258 -5.77 17.31 -19.23
C GLY A 258 -6.46 15.96 -19.45
N TYR A 259 -6.12 14.95 -18.64
CA TYR A 259 -6.81 13.67 -18.61
C TYR A 259 -7.62 13.56 -17.31
N PRO A 260 -8.97 13.71 -17.34
CA PRO A 260 -9.80 13.78 -16.14
C PRO A 260 -9.58 12.64 -15.14
N LEU A 261 -9.38 11.40 -15.62
CA LEU A 261 -9.14 10.26 -14.74
C LEU A 261 -7.80 10.35 -14.00
N ILE A 262 -6.76 10.88 -14.64
CA ILE A 262 -5.46 11.12 -13.99
C ILE A 262 -5.58 12.26 -12.99
N ASP A 263 -6.16 13.37 -13.43
CA ASP A 263 -6.27 14.59 -12.64
C ASP A 263 -7.11 14.39 -11.38
N ALA A 264 -8.24 13.66 -11.49
CA ALA A 264 -9.08 13.31 -10.36
C ALA A 264 -8.32 12.48 -9.31
N ASN A 265 -7.59 11.45 -9.73
CA ASN A 265 -6.79 10.61 -8.82
C ASN A 265 -5.68 11.42 -8.15
N MET A 266 -4.94 12.23 -8.90
CA MET A 266 -3.85 13.03 -8.32
C MET A 266 -4.38 14.08 -7.33
N LYS A 267 -5.57 14.65 -7.58
CA LYS A 267 -6.25 15.54 -6.62
C LYS A 267 -6.79 14.80 -5.41
N GLU A 268 -7.34 13.60 -5.56
CA GLU A 268 -7.73 12.74 -4.42
C GLU A 268 -6.54 12.50 -3.50
N LEU A 269 -5.40 12.08 -4.06
CA LEU A 269 -4.17 11.84 -3.30
C LEU A 269 -3.71 13.07 -2.53
N ALA A 270 -3.58 14.21 -3.22
CA ALA A 270 -3.09 15.45 -2.60
C ALA A 270 -4.03 15.98 -1.50
N ALA A 271 -5.35 15.77 -1.64
CA ALA A 271 -6.36 16.32 -0.74
C ALA A 271 -6.72 15.39 0.44
N THR A 272 -6.40 14.09 0.35
CA THR A 272 -6.86 13.09 1.34
C THR A 272 -5.76 12.17 1.85
N GLY A 273 -4.61 12.12 1.16
CA GLY A 273 -3.55 11.15 1.42
C GLY A 273 -3.95 9.70 1.11
N PHE A 274 -5.02 9.50 0.32
CA PHE A 274 -5.45 8.17 -0.12
C PHE A 274 -5.69 8.18 -1.63
N MET A 275 -5.53 7.01 -2.27
CA MET A 275 -5.94 6.80 -3.65
C MET A 275 -6.35 5.35 -3.83
N SER A 276 -7.45 5.09 -4.56
CA SER A 276 -7.86 3.73 -4.89
C SER A 276 -6.73 2.90 -5.56
N ASN A 277 -6.66 1.59 -5.30
CA ASN A 277 -5.66 0.72 -5.95
C ASN A 277 -5.73 0.83 -7.49
N ARG A 278 -6.95 0.92 -8.04
CA ARG A 278 -7.15 1.12 -9.48
C ARG A 278 -6.52 2.43 -9.94
N GLY A 279 -6.77 3.52 -9.22
CA GLY A 279 -6.14 4.82 -9.41
C GLY A 279 -4.63 4.76 -9.43
N ARG A 280 -4.03 4.17 -8.39
CA ARG A 280 -2.56 4.08 -8.23
C ARG A 280 -1.90 3.40 -9.43
N GLN A 281 -2.48 2.29 -9.92
CA GLN A 281 -1.99 1.58 -11.12
C GLN A 281 -2.05 2.46 -12.37
N ILE A 282 -3.13 3.23 -12.54
CA ILE A 282 -3.37 4.07 -13.70
C ILE A 282 -2.39 5.25 -13.73
N VAL A 283 -2.26 5.98 -12.61
CA VAL A 283 -1.39 7.17 -12.56
C VAL A 283 0.09 6.80 -12.64
N CYS A 284 0.49 5.65 -12.08
CA CYS A 284 1.83 5.07 -12.24
C CYS A 284 2.11 4.77 -13.72
N SER A 285 1.20 4.07 -14.40
CA SER A 285 1.34 3.77 -15.83
C SER A 285 1.44 5.04 -16.67
N PHE A 286 0.63 6.05 -16.39
CA PHE A 286 0.63 7.31 -17.13
C PHE A 286 1.97 8.05 -16.98
N LEU A 287 2.46 8.20 -15.74
CA LEU A 287 3.76 8.84 -15.48
C LEU A 287 4.90 8.12 -16.20
N VAL A 288 4.93 6.79 -16.11
CA VAL A 288 5.99 5.96 -16.68
C VAL A 288 5.94 5.90 -18.20
N ARG A 289 4.74 5.76 -18.78
CA ARG A 289 4.59 5.31 -20.18
C ARG A 289 4.15 6.42 -21.11
N ASP A 290 3.27 7.31 -20.66
CA ASP A 290 2.79 8.44 -21.44
C ASP A 290 3.70 9.66 -21.26
N LEU A 291 4.13 9.96 -20.02
CA LEU A 291 5.08 11.06 -19.76
C LEU A 291 6.55 10.64 -19.92
N GLY A 292 6.87 9.34 -19.80
CA GLY A 292 8.25 8.85 -19.89
C GLY A 292 9.15 9.34 -18.75
N LEU A 293 8.57 9.67 -17.60
CA LEU A 293 9.30 10.23 -16.46
C LEU A 293 9.93 9.14 -15.59
N ASP A 294 11.02 9.50 -14.92
CA ASP A 294 11.65 8.70 -13.87
C ASP A 294 10.62 8.29 -12.82
N TRP A 295 10.37 6.98 -12.74
CA TRP A 295 9.32 6.41 -11.90
C TRP A 295 9.51 6.72 -10.41
N ARG A 296 10.75 6.98 -9.98
CA ARG A 296 11.08 7.31 -8.58
C ARG A 296 10.47 8.64 -8.15
N MET A 297 10.32 9.59 -9.08
CA MET A 297 9.63 10.86 -8.79
C MET A 297 8.17 10.63 -8.36
N GLY A 298 7.50 9.67 -9.00
CA GLY A 298 6.16 9.25 -8.61
C GLY A 298 6.15 8.46 -7.29
N GLY A 299 7.14 7.58 -7.10
CA GLY A 299 7.36 6.82 -5.87
C GLY A 299 7.51 7.71 -4.63
N GLU A 300 8.38 8.71 -4.71
CA GLU A 300 8.65 9.68 -3.63
C GLU A 300 7.46 10.62 -3.39
N TRP A 301 6.70 10.99 -4.43
CA TRP A 301 5.47 11.75 -4.23
C TRP A 301 4.39 10.94 -3.49
N PHE A 302 4.30 9.64 -3.79
CA PHE A 302 3.43 8.73 -3.08
C PHE A 302 3.87 8.54 -1.62
N GLU A 303 5.17 8.41 -1.37
CA GLU A 303 5.74 8.42 -0.02
C GLU A 303 5.38 9.70 0.76
N THR A 304 5.44 10.85 0.11
CA THR A 304 5.10 12.14 0.73
C THR A 304 3.61 12.24 1.12
N CYS A 305 2.71 11.65 0.31
CA CYS A 305 1.27 11.91 0.44
C CYS A 305 0.49 10.80 1.12
N LEU A 306 0.88 9.53 0.96
CA LEU A 306 0.05 8.41 1.34
C LEU A 306 -0.02 8.23 2.85
N LEU A 307 -1.23 8.25 3.41
CA LEU A 307 -1.49 7.83 4.80
C LEU A 307 -1.10 6.36 5.03
N ASP A 308 -1.14 5.56 3.96
CA ASP A 308 -0.78 4.15 3.95
C ASP A 308 0.56 3.87 3.28
N TYR A 309 1.49 4.82 3.35
CA TYR A 309 2.86 4.60 2.90
C TYR A 309 3.50 3.42 3.66
N ASP A 310 3.95 2.43 2.90
CA ASP A 310 4.80 1.33 3.34
C ASP A 310 5.89 1.18 2.27
N PRO A 311 7.19 1.27 2.61
CA PRO A 311 8.26 1.35 1.62
C PRO A 311 8.30 0.10 0.73
N CYS A 312 8.01 -1.06 1.30
CA CYS A 312 8.00 -2.33 0.57
C CYS A 312 6.88 -2.35 -0.49
N SER A 313 5.66 -2.01 -0.08
CA SER A 313 4.47 -2.03 -0.92
C SER A 313 4.49 -0.91 -1.94
N ASN A 314 4.92 0.31 -1.56
CA ASN A 314 5.01 1.45 -2.46
C ASN A 314 6.03 1.17 -3.57
N TYR A 315 7.30 0.99 -3.21
CA TYR A 315 8.37 0.80 -4.19
C TYR A 315 8.28 -0.55 -4.92
N GLY A 316 7.75 -1.59 -4.26
CA GLY A 316 7.39 -2.85 -4.90
C GLY A 316 6.36 -2.68 -6.02
N ASN A 317 5.26 -1.97 -5.77
CA ASN A 317 4.26 -1.70 -6.81
C ASN A 317 4.78 -0.73 -7.89
N TRP A 318 5.57 0.28 -7.53
CA TRP A 318 6.14 1.22 -8.50
C TRP A 318 7.13 0.54 -9.45
N THR A 319 8.03 -0.30 -8.94
CA THR A 319 8.93 -1.09 -9.80
C THR A 319 8.15 -2.05 -10.70
N TYR A 320 7.08 -2.67 -10.17
CA TYR A 320 6.17 -3.52 -10.94
C TYR A 320 5.48 -2.76 -12.09
N GLY A 321 4.90 -1.58 -11.80
CA GLY A 321 4.22 -0.74 -12.80
C GLY A 321 5.17 -0.14 -13.83
N ALA A 322 6.38 0.25 -13.40
CA ALA A 322 7.44 0.80 -14.24
C ALA A 322 8.10 -0.23 -15.17
N GLY A 323 7.86 -1.53 -14.93
CA GLY A 323 8.45 -2.63 -15.69
C GLY A 323 9.91 -2.91 -15.36
N VAL A 324 10.35 -2.55 -14.15
CA VAL A 324 11.72 -2.76 -13.64
C VAL A 324 11.77 -3.68 -12.41
N GLY A 325 10.60 -4.10 -11.90
CA GLY A 325 10.44 -5.07 -10.82
C GLY A 325 10.90 -6.47 -11.20
N ASN A 326 10.94 -7.37 -10.23
CA ASN A 326 11.46 -8.73 -10.38
C ASN A 326 10.58 -9.67 -11.25
N ASP A 327 9.30 -9.33 -11.47
CA ASP A 327 8.44 -10.09 -12.38
C ASP A 327 8.94 -9.98 -13.84
N PRO A 328 9.07 -11.09 -14.58
CA PRO A 328 9.53 -11.08 -15.98
C PRO A 328 8.57 -10.38 -16.95
N ARG A 329 7.36 -10.01 -16.54
CA ARG A 329 6.40 -9.28 -17.38
C ARG A 329 6.76 -7.79 -17.47
N GLU A 330 7.18 -7.36 -18.65
CA GLU A 330 7.80 -6.04 -18.83
C GLU A 330 6.83 -4.90 -19.18
N ASP A 331 5.67 -5.21 -19.79
CA ASP A 331 4.87 -4.20 -20.51
C ASP A 331 3.39 -4.17 -20.11
N ARG A 332 3.11 -3.61 -18.92
CA ARG A 332 1.75 -3.33 -18.45
C ARG A 332 1.37 -1.87 -18.67
N TYR A 333 0.93 -1.54 -19.89
CA TYR A 333 0.31 -0.25 -20.17
C TYR A 333 -1.19 -0.23 -19.82
N PHE A 334 -1.61 0.78 -19.08
CA PHE A 334 -3.02 1.05 -18.78
C PHE A 334 -3.57 2.11 -19.71
N SER A 335 -4.34 1.68 -20.72
CA SER A 335 -5.03 2.60 -21.63
C SER A 335 -6.06 3.44 -20.88
N ILE A 336 -5.79 4.75 -20.73
CA ILE A 336 -6.68 5.69 -20.04
C ILE A 336 -8.12 5.59 -20.56
N PRO A 337 -8.37 5.55 -21.89
CA PRO A 337 -9.74 5.47 -22.35
C PRO A 337 -10.48 4.19 -21.94
N LYS A 338 -9.79 3.05 -21.96
CA LYS A 338 -10.35 1.78 -21.52
C LYS A 338 -10.61 1.78 -20.01
N GLN A 339 -9.70 2.35 -19.22
CA GLN A 339 -9.84 2.42 -17.77
C GLN A 339 -11.03 3.31 -17.38
N SER A 340 -11.15 4.50 -17.98
CA SER A 340 -12.32 5.38 -17.80
C SER A 340 -13.62 4.66 -18.13
N ALA A 341 -13.71 4.04 -19.31
CA ALA A 341 -14.94 3.36 -19.74
C ALA A 341 -15.30 2.14 -18.86
N THR A 342 -14.33 1.50 -18.22
CA THR A 342 -14.56 0.30 -17.40
C THR A 342 -14.87 0.64 -15.95
N TYR A 343 -14.14 1.59 -15.35
CA TYR A 343 -14.15 1.83 -13.90
C TYR A 343 -14.81 3.14 -13.50
N ASP A 344 -15.11 4.02 -14.46
CA ASP A 344 -15.90 5.23 -14.26
C ASP A 344 -16.78 5.51 -15.49
N PRO A 345 -17.65 4.56 -15.91
CA PRO A 345 -18.35 4.63 -17.19
C PRO A 345 -19.16 5.92 -17.37
N GLU A 346 -19.81 6.39 -16.31
CA GLU A 346 -20.64 7.60 -16.33
C GLU A 346 -19.86 8.86 -15.91
N GLY A 347 -18.57 8.73 -15.54
CA GLY A 347 -17.73 9.86 -15.16
C GLY A 347 -18.08 10.46 -13.79
N GLU A 348 -18.64 9.67 -12.88
CA GLU A 348 -19.05 10.12 -11.55
C GLU A 348 -17.85 10.42 -10.67
N TYR A 349 -16.83 9.54 -10.72
CA TYR A 349 -15.61 9.74 -9.94
C TYR A 349 -14.86 10.98 -10.40
N VAL A 350 -14.69 11.16 -11.73
CA VAL A 350 -14.04 12.38 -12.24
C VAL A 350 -14.82 13.64 -11.91
N ALA A 351 -16.16 13.63 -11.99
CA ALA A 351 -16.97 14.80 -11.68
C ALA A 351 -17.00 15.13 -10.18
N HIS A 352 -16.80 14.13 -9.31
CA HIS A 352 -16.64 14.33 -7.87
C HIS A 352 -15.39 15.15 -7.54
N TRP A 353 -14.26 14.81 -8.16
CA TRP A 353 -12.96 15.46 -7.93
C TRP A 353 -12.68 16.66 -8.84
N LEU A 354 -13.39 16.76 -9.96
CA LEU A 354 -13.29 17.85 -10.94
C LEU A 354 -14.67 18.49 -11.12
N PRO A 355 -15.10 19.37 -10.19
CA PRO A 355 -16.46 19.91 -10.18
C PRO A 355 -16.87 20.62 -11.46
N SER A 356 -15.92 21.21 -12.21
CA SER A 356 -16.17 21.84 -13.51
C SER A 356 -16.76 20.87 -14.54
N LEU A 357 -16.54 19.56 -14.39
CA LEU A 357 -17.05 18.53 -15.29
C LEU A 357 -18.45 18.03 -14.92
N LYS A 358 -19.02 18.42 -13.77
CA LYS A 358 -20.36 17.98 -13.34
C LYS A 358 -21.45 18.33 -14.37
N GLN A 359 -21.31 19.49 -15.02
CA GLN A 359 -22.25 19.98 -16.02
C GLN A 359 -22.17 19.23 -17.35
N SER A 360 -21.05 18.53 -17.62
CA SER A 360 -20.90 17.72 -18.83
C SER A 360 -21.78 16.47 -18.73
N PRO A 361 -22.39 16.03 -19.86
CA PRO A 361 -23.15 14.79 -19.91
C PRO A 361 -22.34 13.58 -19.42
N PRO A 362 -23.01 12.57 -18.83
CA PRO A 362 -22.35 11.30 -18.51
C PRO A 362 -21.56 10.73 -19.70
N LYS A 363 -20.48 9.99 -19.42
CA LYS A 363 -19.44 9.54 -20.37
C LYS A 363 -18.57 10.66 -20.96
N GLN A 364 -19.14 11.82 -21.32
CA GLN A 364 -18.35 12.95 -21.86
C GLN A 364 -17.41 13.55 -20.80
N ARG A 365 -17.75 13.41 -19.52
CA ARG A 365 -16.89 13.79 -18.38
C ARG A 365 -15.48 13.18 -18.43
N ASN A 366 -15.33 11.98 -18.99
CA ASN A 366 -14.03 11.34 -19.14
C ASN A 366 -13.22 11.87 -20.33
N PHE A 367 -13.90 12.44 -21.34
CA PHE A 367 -13.30 13.01 -22.55
C PHE A 367 -14.00 14.33 -22.92
N PRO A 368 -13.81 15.39 -22.12
CA PRO A 368 -14.57 16.63 -22.23
C PRO A 368 -14.18 17.50 -23.44
N GLY A 369 -13.14 17.13 -24.20
CA GLY A 369 -12.62 17.95 -25.30
C GLY A 369 -12.17 19.33 -24.78
N ASP A 370 -12.56 20.39 -25.49
CA ASP A 370 -12.20 21.77 -25.14
C ASP A 370 -12.92 22.30 -23.89
N ALA A 371 -13.86 21.55 -23.32
CA ALA A 371 -14.50 21.91 -22.05
C ALA A 371 -13.61 21.70 -20.81
N TYR A 372 -12.36 21.25 -21.00
CA TYR A 372 -11.36 21.06 -19.94
C TYR A 372 -9.96 21.41 -20.44
N LEU A 373 -8.95 21.17 -19.60
CA LEU A 373 -7.54 21.38 -19.94
C LEU A 373 -7.14 20.54 -21.16
N ARG A 374 -6.39 21.16 -22.07
CA ARG A 374 -5.77 20.45 -23.19
C ARG A 374 -4.77 19.41 -22.66
N PRO A 375 -4.77 18.17 -23.21
CA PRO A 375 -3.77 17.16 -22.83
C PRO A 375 -2.33 17.64 -22.98
N ILE A 376 -1.52 17.44 -21.94
CA ILE A 376 -0.10 17.86 -21.90
C ILE A 376 0.81 17.00 -22.79
N VAL A 377 0.41 15.77 -23.07
CA VAL A 377 1.04 14.84 -24.00
C VAL A 377 -0.04 14.04 -24.71
N PRO A 378 0.19 13.55 -25.95
CA PRO A 378 -0.69 12.53 -26.52
C PRO A 378 -0.55 11.20 -25.78
N LEU A 379 -1.65 10.44 -25.64
CA LEU A 379 -1.58 9.07 -25.14
C LEU A 379 -0.77 8.20 -26.09
N LYS A 380 0.12 7.38 -25.54
CA LYS A 380 0.98 6.50 -26.33
C LYS A 380 0.20 5.48 -27.16
N PHE A 381 -0.92 5.00 -26.61
CA PHE A 381 -1.85 4.10 -27.31
C PHE A 381 -3.32 4.45 -27.00
N GLY A 382 -4.17 4.46 -28.02
CA GLY A 382 -5.63 4.43 -27.86
C GLY A 382 -6.43 5.61 -28.44
N MET A 383 -5.80 6.66 -28.97
CA MET A 383 -6.51 7.68 -29.76
C MET A 383 -6.45 7.32 -31.25
N GLY A 384 -7.60 7.17 -31.89
CA GLY A 384 -7.67 7.13 -33.36
C GLY A 384 -7.42 8.52 -33.94
N SER A 385 -7.05 8.58 -35.23
CA SER A 385 -7.02 9.82 -36.00
C SER A 385 -8.38 10.55 -35.87
N GLY A 386 -8.37 11.74 -35.26
CA GLY A 386 -9.57 12.56 -35.04
C GLY A 386 -10.08 12.64 -33.58
N GLY A 387 -9.28 12.26 -32.57
CA GLY A 387 -9.63 12.51 -31.16
C GLY A 387 -10.72 11.59 -30.59
N LYS A 388 -11.16 10.58 -31.34
CA LYS A 388 -12.07 9.54 -30.85
C LYS A 388 -11.29 8.32 -30.36
N PRO A 389 -11.65 7.73 -29.20
CA PRO A 389 -11.01 6.52 -28.72
C PRO A 389 -11.23 5.37 -29.70
N ASN A 390 -10.15 4.70 -30.10
CA ASN A 390 -10.22 3.54 -31.00
C ASN A 390 -10.23 2.26 -30.17
N TYR A 391 -11.42 1.70 -29.92
CA TYR A 391 -11.61 0.53 -29.07
C TYR A 391 -11.20 -0.82 -29.71
N SER A 392 -10.68 -0.82 -30.94
CA SER A 392 -10.63 -2.02 -31.78
C SER A 392 -9.30 -2.78 -31.83
N ARG A 393 -8.22 -2.32 -31.21
CA ARG A 393 -6.91 -3.00 -31.31
C ARG A 393 -6.19 -3.16 -29.97
N ALA A 394 -6.60 -4.18 -29.21
CA ALA A 394 -5.71 -4.90 -28.30
C ALA A 394 -6.15 -6.35 -28.26
N GLY A 395 -5.37 -7.23 -28.90
CA GLY A 395 -5.70 -8.64 -29.09
C GLY A 395 -5.92 -9.38 -27.77
N TYR A 396 -7.13 -9.88 -27.59
CA TYR A 396 -7.44 -10.96 -26.67
C TYR A 396 -8.09 -12.07 -27.51
N LYS A 397 -7.30 -13.08 -27.91
CA LYS A 397 -7.86 -14.34 -28.41
C LYS A 397 -8.49 -15.04 -27.21
N GLY A 398 -9.80 -14.90 -27.07
CA GLY A 398 -10.59 -15.70 -26.14
C GLY A 398 -10.39 -17.18 -26.47
N LYS A 399 -9.89 -17.96 -25.52
CA LYS A 399 -9.99 -19.41 -25.59
C LYS A 399 -11.46 -19.78 -25.40
N ASN A 400 -12.02 -20.45 -26.41
CA ASN A 400 -13.31 -21.12 -26.36
C ASN A 400 -13.41 -21.97 -25.09
N VAL A 401 -14.40 -21.67 -24.24
CA VAL A 401 -14.88 -22.61 -23.23
C VAL A 401 -15.71 -23.64 -23.98
N GLY A 402 -15.12 -24.81 -24.20
CA GLY A 402 -15.81 -25.95 -24.78
C GLY A 402 -16.95 -26.41 -23.87
N LYS A 403 -18.11 -26.62 -24.50
CA LYS A 403 -19.26 -27.33 -23.92
C LYS A 403 -18.80 -28.70 -23.41
N VAL A 404 -18.94 -28.96 -22.12
CA VAL A 404 -18.92 -30.32 -21.58
C VAL A 404 -20.31 -30.90 -21.79
N GLY A 405 -20.39 -31.88 -22.69
CA GLY A 405 -21.59 -32.65 -22.97
C GLY A 405 -21.91 -33.60 -21.82
N LYS A 406 -23.22 -33.83 -21.64
CA LYS A 406 -23.78 -34.93 -20.85
C LYS A 406 -23.18 -36.27 -21.27
N ARG A 407 -22.68 -37.03 -20.30
CA ARG A 407 -23.02 -38.44 -20.04
C ARG A 407 -22.60 -38.81 -18.63
#